data_AF-A0A3A0D721-F1
#
_entry.id   AF-A0A3A0D721-F1
#
_cell.length_a   1.000
_cell.length_b   1.000
_cell.length_c   1.000
_cell.angle_alpha   90.00
_cell.angle_beta   90.00
_cell.angle_gamma   90.00
#
_symmetry.space_group_name_H-M   'P 1'
#
loop_
_entity.id
_entity.type
_entity.pdbx_description
1 polymer ?
#
loop_
_entity_poly.entity_id
_entity_poly.type
_entity_poly.pdbx_seq_one_letter_code
_entity_poly.pdbx_strand_id
1 'polypeptide(L)'
;MNAFILCMSLALMFAFVSVVFSMLIVRELQKRKVEINFFFLKLYLPKYAHQYKEITLKETGKVGPLFFGWLVSINAAWVFAILGLVLR
;
A
#
# COMPACT_ATOMS: atom_id res chain seq x y z
N MET A 1 -27.16 10.34 2.92
CA MET A 1 -26.11 11.36 2.73
C MET A 1 -24.90 11.16 3.68
N ASN A 2 -25.08 10.90 4.98
CA ASN A 2 -23.95 10.78 5.93
C ASN A 2 -23.05 9.54 5.71
N ALA A 3 -23.63 8.35 5.46
CA ALA A 3 -22.84 7.12 5.31
C ALA A 3 -21.92 7.16 4.08
N PHE A 4 -22.42 7.66 2.94
CA PHE A 4 -21.63 7.86 1.71
C PHE A 4 -20.38 8.71 1.95
N ILE A 5 -20.56 9.88 2.59
CA ILE A 5 -19.47 10.84 2.84
C ILE A 5 -18.44 10.25 3.81
N LEU A 6 -18.89 9.51 4.82
CA LEU A 6 -18.00 8.82 5.77
C LEU A 6 -17.16 7.75 5.06
N CYS A 7 -17.78 6.90 4.23
CA CYS A 7 -17.06 5.88 3.45
C CYS A 7 -16.03 6.51 2.50
N MET A 8 -16.39 7.59 1.81
CA MET A 8 -15.46 8.29 0.90
C MET A 8 -14.30 8.95 1.64
N SER A 9 -14.56 9.56 2.79
CA SER A 9 -13.51 10.15 3.64
C SER A 9 -12.52 9.09 4.13
N LEU A 10 -13.02 7.94 4.58
CA LEU A 10 -12.18 6.80 4.99
C LEU A 10 -11.39 6.23 3.81
N ALA A 11 -12.01 6.07 2.65
CA ALA A 11 -11.34 5.59 1.44
C ALA A 11 -10.14 6.48 1.07
N LEU A 12 -10.32 7.81 1.11
CA LEU A 12 -9.26 8.77 0.85
C LEU A 12 -8.14 8.70 1.91
N MET A 13 -8.49 8.56 3.18
CA MET A 13 -7.52 8.41 4.26
C MET A 13 -6.66 7.15 4.08
N PHE A 14 -7.29 6.00 3.81
CA PHE A 14 -6.58 4.75 3.57
C PHE A 14 -5.75 4.79 2.28
N ALA A 15 -6.24 5.46 1.23
CA ALA A 15 -5.48 5.68 0.01
C ALA A 15 -4.20 6.48 0.31
N PHE A 16 -4.30 7.57 1.08
CA PHE A 16 -3.13 8.34 1.49
C PHE A 16 -2.12 7.50 2.29
N VAL A 17 -2.61 6.74 3.28
CA VAL A 17 -1.78 5.82 4.07
C VAL A 17 -1.09 4.77 3.17
N SER A 18 -1.77 4.24 2.16
CA SER A 18 -1.17 3.29 1.21
C SER A 18 -0.02 3.90 0.40
N VAL A 19 -0.11 5.19 0.07
CA VAL A 19 0.96 5.93 -0.61
C VAL A 19 2.16 6.13 0.32
N VAL A 20 1.92 6.45 1.60
CA VAL A 20 3.00 6.54 2.60
C VAL A 20 3.74 5.21 2.74
N PHE A 21 3.01 4.10 2.93
CA PHE A 21 3.64 2.77 3.00
C PHE A 21 4.39 2.40 1.72
N SER A 22 3.84 2.75 0.55
CA SER A 22 4.50 2.56 -0.74
C SER A 22 5.85 3.27 -0.80
N MET A 23 5.91 4.54 -0.39
CA MET A 23 7.17 5.31 -0.35
C MET A 23 8.17 4.72 0.66
N LEU A 24 7.71 4.24 1.82
CA LEU A 24 8.58 3.59 2.80
C LEU A 24 9.15 2.27 2.28
N ILE A 25 8.34 1.43 1.63
CA ILE A 25 8.80 0.20 0.98
C ILE A 25 9.85 0.51 -0.08
N VAL A 26 9.58 1.48 -0.96
CA VAL A 26 10.52 1.91 -2.01
C VAL A 26 11.84 2.38 -1.40
N ARG A 27 11.79 3.22 -0.36
CA ARG A 27 12.99 3.71 0.33
C ARG A 27 13.80 2.56 0.95
N GLU A 28 13.12 1.58 1.55
CA GLU A 28 13.75 0.39 2.11
C GLU A 28 14.38 -0.50 1.04
N LEU A 29 13.77 -0.61 -0.14
CA LEU A 29 14.34 -1.31 -1.29
C LEU A 29 15.54 -0.58 -1.89
N GLN A 30 15.50 0.75 -1.97
CA GLN A 30 16.63 1.57 -2.44
C GLN A 30 17.85 1.43 -1.54
N LYS A 31 17.68 1.40 -0.20
CA LYS A 31 18.78 1.13 0.74
C LYS A 31 19.48 -0.20 0.46
N ARG A 32 18.73 -1.17 -0.07
CA ARG A 32 19.22 -2.51 -0.44
C ARG A 32 19.65 -2.62 -1.90
N LYS A 33 19.85 -1.48 -2.58
CA LYS A 33 20.30 -1.38 -3.98
C LYS A 33 19.37 -2.05 -4.99
N VAL A 34 18.08 -2.19 -4.68
CA VAL A 34 17.08 -2.63 -5.65
C VAL A 34 16.77 -1.49 -6.61
N GLU A 35 16.82 -1.77 -7.91
CA GLU A 35 16.52 -0.79 -8.95
C GLU A 35 15.02 -0.45 -8.96
N ILE A 36 14.71 0.83 -8.76
CA ILE A 36 13.34 1.34 -8.76
C ILE A 36 13.11 2.14 -10.04
N ASN A 37 12.12 1.70 -10.81
CA ASN A 37 11.64 2.42 -11.97
C ASN A 37 10.53 3.39 -11.53
N PHE A 38 10.90 4.66 -11.35
CA PHE A 38 9.99 5.71 -10.92
C PHE A 38 8.86 6.00 -11.92
N PHE A 39 9.11 5.81 -13.21
CA PHE A 39 8.11 6.08 -14.26
C PHE A 39 6.92 5.11 -14.16
N PHE A 40 7.21 3.84 -13.91
CA PHE A 40 6.20 2.79 -13.76
C PHE A 40 5.94 2.42 -12.29
N LEU A 41 6.23 3.33 -11.35
CA LEU A 41 6.19 3.02 -9.93
C LEU A 41 4.81 2.49 -9.52
N LYS A 42 3.74 3.20 -9.90
CA LYS A 42 2.35 2.80 -9.58
C LYS A 42 2.01 1.39 -10.07
N LEU A 43 2.50 1.02 -11.26
CA LEU A 43 2.25 -0.29 -11.86
C LEU A 43 3.09 -1.38 -11.19
N TYR A 44 4.34 -1.07 -10.83
CA TYR A 44 5.25 -2.01 -10.18
C TYR A 44 5.16 -2.03 -8.66
N LEU A 45 4.31 -1.22 -8.03
CA LEU A 45 4.13 -1.22 -6.57
C LEU A 45 3.85 -2.61 -5.98
N PRO A 46 2.98 -3.45 -6.57
CA PRO A 46 2.78 -4.81 -6.09
C PRO A 46 4.06 -5.67 -6.19
N LYS A 47 4.82 -5.50 -7.28
CA LYS A 47 6.12 -6.17 -7.48
C LYS A 47 7.11 -5.74 -6.41
N TYR A 48 7.24 -4.44 -6.15
CA TYR A 48 8.13 -3.89 -5.13
C TYR A 48 7.71 -4.34 -3.72
N ALA A 49 6.42 -4.34 -3.41
CA ALA A 49 5.91 -4.86 -2.13
C ALA A 49 6.25 -6.34 -1.95
N HIS A 50 6.17 -7.15 -3.01
CA HIS A 50 6.56 -8.56 -2.97
C HIS A 50 8.07 -8.73 -2.77
N GLN A 51 8.90 -7.97 -3.49
CA GLN A 51 10.34 -7.97 -3.29
C GLN A 51 10.72 -7.59 -1.86
N TYR A 52 10.07 -6.57 -1.28
CA TYR A 52 10.29 -6.20 0.11
C TYR A 52 9.94 -7.34 1.07
N LYS A 53 8.82 -8.02 0.85
CA LYS A 53 8.43 -9.21 1.63
C LYS A 53 9.49 -10.31 1.54
N GLU A 54 9.93 -10.66 0.32
CA GLU A 54 10.93 -11.72 0.13
C GLU A 54 12.27 -11.39 0.79
N ILE A 55 12.73 -10.15 0.62
CA ILE A 55 14.00 -9.71 1.19
C ILE A 55 13.95 -9.70 2.71
N THR A 56 12.91 -9.11 3.31
CA THR A 56 12.77 -9.08 4.77
C THR A 56 12.64 -10.47 5.38
N LEU A 57 11.93 -11.38 4.69
CA LEU A 57 11.83 -12.78 5.09
C LEU A 57 13.19 -13.49 5.04
N LYS A 58 14.01 -13.24 4.01
CA LYS A 58 15.37 -13.80 3.90
C LYS A 58 16.33 -13.21 4.94
N GLU A 59 16.25 -11.91 5.22
CA GLU A 59 17.15 -11.21 6.15
C GLU A 59 16.83 -11.51 7.61
N THR A 60 15.54 -11.56 7.98
CA THR A 60 15.10 -11.59 9.39
C THR A 60 14.33 -12.84 9.77
N GLY A 61 14.04 -13.73 8.81
CA GLY A 61 13.15 -14.87 9.00
C GLY A 61 11.67 -14.49 9.15
N LYS A 62 11.32 -13.21 9.03
CA LYS A 62 9.95 -12.69 9.20
C LYS A 62 9.62 -11.67 8.11
N VAL A 63 8.32 -11.56 7.78
CA VAL A 63 7.84 -10.54 6.85
C VAL A 63 7.94 -9.16 7.50
N GLY A 64 8.52 -8.19 6.78
CA GLY A 64 8.67 -6.82 7.26
C GLY A 64 7.33 -6.14 7.55
N PRO A 65 7.24 -5.30 8.60
CA PRO A 65 5.98 -4.72 9.07
C PRO A 65 5.29 -3.82 8.04
N LEU A 66 6.06 -3.24 7.10
CA LEU A 66 5.52 -2.36 6.06
C LEU A 66 4.64 -3.12 5.06
N PHE A 67 4.86 -4.43 4.87
CA PHE A 67 4.11 -5.22 3.89
C PHE A 67 2.64 -5.33 4.28
N PHE A 68 2.34 -5.67 5.54
CA PHE A 68 0.96 -5.79 6.01
C PHE A 68 0.28 -4.43 6.10
N GLY A 69 1.00 -3.38 6.53
CA GLY A 69 0.46 -2.01 6.53
C GLY A 69 0.05 -1.54 5.12
N TRP A 70 0.90 -1.79 4.13
CA TRP A 70 0.60 -1.52 2.72
C TRP A 70 -0.60 -2.34 2.22
N LEU A 71 -0.60 -3.65 2.47
CA LEU A 71 -1.65 -4.56 2.01
C LEU A 71 -3.02 -4.22 2.62
N VAL A 72 -3.08 -3.96 3.93
CA VAL A 72 -4.33 -3.61 4.61
C VAL A 72 -4.83 -2.26 4.14
N SER A 73 -3.94 -1.25 4.04
CA SER A 73 -4.36 0.11 3.63
C SER A 73 -4.88 0.16 2.21
N ILE A 74 -4.24 -0.53 1.25
CA ILE A 74 -4.72 -0.54 -0.14
C ILE A 74 -6.07 -1.27 -0.25
N ASN A 75 -6.23 -2.44 0.40
CA ASN A 75 -7.50 -3.17 0.37
C ASN A 75 -8.62 -2.41 1.08
N ALA A 76 -8.33 -1.79 2.23
CA ALA A 76 -9.30 -0.96 2.95
C ALA A 76 -9.78 0.21 2.09
N ALA A 77 -8.86 0.90 1.38
CA ALA A 77 -9.23 1.98 0.47
C ALA A 77 -10.23 1.51 -0.61
N TRP A 78 -9.98 0.37 -1.24
CA TRP A 78 -10.89 -0.22 -2.23
C TRP A 78 -12.24 -0.62 -1.63
N VAL A 79 -12.25 -1.28 -0.47
CA VAL A 79 -13.49 -1.69 0.21
C VAL A 79 -14.35 -0.48 0.55
N PHE A 80 -13.79 0.55 1.17
CA PHE A 80 -14.55 1.76 1.51
C PHE A 80 -15.01 2.55 0.29
N ALA A 81 -14.21 2.59 -0.78
CA ALA A 81 -14.60 3.23 -2.04
C ALA A 81 -15.81 2.51 -2.67
N ILE A 82 -15.76 1.18 -2.77
CA ILE A 82 -16.85 0.37 -3.34
C ILE A 82 -18.10 0.49 -2.46
N LEU A 83 -17.97 0.37 -1.13
CA LEU A 83 -19.10 0.53 -0.21
C LEU A 83 -19.74 1.91 -0.33
N GLY A 84 -18.93 2.97 -0.41
CA GLY A 84 -19.42 4.31 -0.67
C GLY A 84 -20.21 4.37 -1.98
N LEU A 85 -19.68 3.84 -3.09
CA LEU A 85 -20.39 3.84 -4.37
C LEU A 85 -21.70 3.04 -4.35
N VAL A 86 -21.77 1.94 -3.62
CA VAL A 86 -22.98 1.10 -3.48
C VAL A 86 -24.03 1.78 -2.58
N LEU A 87 -23.61 2.51 -1.55
CA LEU A 87 -24.47 3.24 -0.62
C LEU A 87 -24.92 4.62 -1.13
N ARG A 88 -24.54 4.98 -2.37
CA ARG A 88 -24.87 6.24 -3.02
C ARG A 88 -26.36 6.41 -3.24
#